data_AF-A0A7R8WXJ0-F1
#
_entry.id   AF-A0A7R8WXJ0-F1
#
_cell.length_a   1.000
_cell.length_b   1.000
_cell.length_c   1.000
_cell.angle_alpha   90.00
_cell.angle_beta   90.00
_cell.angle_gamma   90.00
#
_symmetry.space_group_name_H-M   'P 1'
#
loop_
_entity.id
_entity.type
_entity.pdbx_description
1 polymer ?
#
loop_
_entity_poly.entity_id
_entity_poly.type
_entity_poly.pdbx_seq_one_letter_code
_entity_poly.pdbx_strand_id
1 'polypeptide(L)'
;HFLRYRNCLRALDYYGALGALLQSQDHFVEYTREKVALSTDPATAAMNPSSHIAYSILMLGGLFVRFQRKESGRSALQEAISLSQDLGDVVCLNHALFWLSHVVNTTEKVRNEASISHITRV
;
A
#
# COMPACT_ATOMS: atom_id res chain seq x y z
N HIS A 1 -13.30 10.50 -2.44
CA HIS A 1 -12.34 10.21 -1.35
C HIS A 1 -10.90 10.02 -1.83
N PHE A 2 -10.62 9.27 -2.90
CA PHE A 2 -9.26 9.08 -3.41
C PHE A 2 -8.51 10.37 -3.84
N LEU A 3 -9.22 11.37 -4.40
CA LEU A 3 -8.61 12.67 -4.70
C LEU A 3 -8.18 13.43 -3.44
N ARG A 4 -8.93 13.29 -2.34
CA ARG A 4 -8.55 13.85 -1.03
C ARG A 4 -7.28 13.19 -0.51
N TYR A 5 -7.18 11.87 -0.62
CA TYR A 5 -5.95 11.12 -0.31
C TYR A 5 -4.74 11.66 -1.11
N ARG A 6 -4.88 11.84 -2.43
CA ARG A 6 -3.79 12.39 -3.26
C ARG A 6 -3.43 13.83 -2.89
N ASN A 7 -4.40 14.65 -2.49
CA ASN A 7 -4.14 16.00 -2.02
C ASN A 7 -3.39 16.00 -0.67
N CYS A 8 -3.80 15.16 0.29
CA CYS A 8 -3.09 15.02 1.56
C CYS A 8 -1.67 14.47 1.38
N LEU A 9 -1.45 13.56 0.42
CA LEU A 9 -0.11 13.12 0.03
C LEU A 9 0.77 14.26 -0.48
N ARG A 10 0.21 15.19 -1.26
CA ARG A 10 0.93 16.37 -1.76
C ARG A 10 1.21 17.39 -0.65
N ALA A 11 0.29 17.51 0.31
CA ALA A 11 0.41 18.38 1.46
C ALA A 11 1.31 17.80 2.57
N LEU A 12 1.83 16.57 2.41
CA LEU A 12 2.59 15.84 3.44
C LEU A 12 1.83 15.70 4.76
N ASP A 13 0.50 15.65 4.70
CA ASP A 13 -0.35 15.40 5.86
C ASP A 13 -0.60 13.90 6.00
N TYR A 14 0.14 13.27 6.91
CA TYR A 14 0.05 11.83 7.16
C TYR A 14 -1.33 11.40 7.66
N TYR A 15 -1.86 12.08 8.68
CA TYR A 15 -3.13 11.69 9.31
C TYR A 15 -4.31 11.95 8.38
N GLY A 16 -4.28 13.06 7.62
CA GLY A 16 -5.27 13.33 6.58
C GLY A 16 -5.22 12.33 5.43
N ALA A 17 -4.02 11.91 5.01
CA ALA A 17 -3.87 10.89 3.98
C ALA A 17 -4.36 9.53 4.46
N LEU A 18 -3.98 9.11 5.68
CA LEU A 18 -4.44 7.85 6.26
C LEU A 18 -5.97 7.82 6.41
N GLY A 19 -6.57 8.88 6.96
CA GLY A 19 -8.02 8.97 7.13
C GLY A 19 -8.76 8.96 5.79
N ALA A 20 -8.25 9.67 4.78
CA ALA A 20 -8.85 9.68 3.44
C ALA A 20 -8.71 8.33 2.72
N LEU A 21 -7.64 7.58 2.98
CA LEU A 21 -7.44 6.23 2.46
C LEU A 21 -8.42 5.24 3.10
N LEU A 22 -8.49 5.20 4.43
CA LEU A 22 -9.41 4.33 5.17
C LEU A 22 -10.87 4.60 4.77
N GLN A 23 -11.27 5.88 4.70
CA GLN A 23 -12.61 6.24 4.26
C GLN A 23 -12.92 5.78 2.83
N SER A 24 -11.93 5.77 1.93
CA SER A 24 -12.12 5.26 0.57
C SER A 24 -12.28 3.74 0.52
N GLN A 25 -11.65 3.04 1.46
CA GLN A 25 -11.71 1.58 1.58
C GLN A 25 -13.05 1.16 2.20
N ASP A 26 -13.47 1.82 3.27
CA ASP A 26 -14.77 1.57 3.92
C ASP A 26 -15.91 1.72 2.93
N HIS A 27 -15.90 2.81 2.15
CA HIS A 27 -16.92 3.05 1.12
C HIS A 27 -16.90 1.99 0.01
N PHE A 28 -15.72 1.47 -0.36
CA PHE A 28 -15.61 0.39 -1.33
C PHE A 28 -16.16 -0.93 -0.79
N VAL A 29 -15.90 -1.24 0.48
CA VAL A 29 -16.44 -2.44 1.16
C VAL A 29 -17.96 -2.38 1.23
N GLU A 30 -18.52 -1.22 1.59
CA GLU A 30 -19.98 -1.00 1.59
C GLU A 30 -20.58 -1.18 0.20
N TYR A 31 -19.99 -0.55 -0.82
CA TYR A 31 -20.44 -0.68 -2.22
C TYR A 31 -20.37 -2.12 -2.73
N THR A 32 -19.30 -2.84 -2.40
CA THR A 32 -19.14 -4.25 -2.81
C THR A 32 -20.15 -5.15 -2.11
N ARG A 33 -20.40 -4.92 -0.81
CA ARG A 33 -21.41 -5.65 -0.03
C ARG A 33 -22.82 -5.43 -0.59
N GLU A 34 -23.17 -4.18 -0.90
CA GLU A 34 -24.48 -3.83 -1.46
C GLU A 34 -24.68 -4.45 -2.85
N LYS A 35 -23.66 -4.37 -3.73
CA LYS A 35 -23.74 -4.99 -5.06
C LYS A 35 -23.82 -6.50 -5.04
N VAL A 36 -23.04 -7.17 -4.19
CA VAL A 36 -23.10 -8.63 -4.04
C VAL A 36 -24.48 -9.07 -3.52
N ALA A 37 -25.12 -8.29 -2.65
CA ALA A 37 -26.48 -8.56 -2.18
C ALA A 37 -27.55 -8.37 -3.27
N LEU A 38 -27.31 -7.52 -4.26
CA LEU A 38 -28.25 -7.18 -5.34
C LEU A 38 -28.03 -7.96 -6.64
N SER A 39 -26.86 -8.58 -6.83
CA SER A 39 -26.51 -9.25 -8.10
C SER A 39 -26.73 -10.76 -8.06
N THR A 40 -27.59 -11.27 -8.94
CA THR A 40 -27.72 -12.71 -9.27
C THR A 40 -26.68 -13.18 -10.31
N ASP A 41 -25.89 -12.25 -10.84
CA ASP A 41 -24.98 -12.48 -11.97
C ASP A 41 -23.56 -12.88 -11.49
N PRO A 42 -23.02 -14.04 -11.91
CA PRO A 42 -21.72 -14.56 -11.45
C PRO A 42 -20.52 -13.69 -11.86
N ALA A 43 -20.68 -12.83 -12.89
CA ALA A 43 -19.63 -11.90 -13.32
C ALA A 43 -19.43 -10.74 -12.31
N THR A 44 -20.48 -10.32 -11.61
CA THR A 44 -20.39 -9.30 -10.55
C THR A 44 -19.76 -9.86 -9.26
N ALA A 45 -19.90 -11.16 -9.02
CA ALA A 45 -19.21 -11.88 -7.95
C ALA A 45 -17.68 -12.01 -8.21
N ALA A 46 -17.22 -11.81 -9.45
CA ALA A 46 -15.81 -11.87 -9.81
C ALA A 46 -15.01 -10.63 -9.37
N MET A 47 -15.67 -9.59 -8.87
CA MET A 47 -15.00 -8.46 -8.23
C MET A 47 -14.54 -8.90 -6.84
N ASN A 48 -13.44 -9.66 -6.81
CA ASN A 48 -12.91 -10.30 -5.62
C ASN A 48 -12.65 -9.24 -4.53
N PRO A 49 -13.44 -9.19 -3.45
CA PRO A 49 -13.24 -8.21 -2.38
C PRO A 49 -11.84 -8.36 -1.77
N SER A 50 -11.30 -9.58 -1.79
CA SER A 50 -9.94 -9.91 -1.38
C SER A 50 -8.87 -9.21 -2.23
N SER A 51 -9.07 -9.03 -3.54
CA SER A 51 -8.14 -8.27 -4.39
C SER A 51 -8.11 -6.80 -3.99
N HIS A 52 -9.27 -6.20 -3.68
CA HIS A 52 -9.31 -4.83 -3.17
C HIS A 52 -8.58 -4.69 -1.83
N ILE A 53 -8.66 -5.69 -0.95
CA ILE A 53 -7.91 -5.71 0.30
C ILE A 53 -6.40 -5.73 0.02
N ALA A 54 -5.93 -6.52 -0.95
CA ALA A 54 -4.50 -6.53 -1.35
C ALA A 54 -4.03 -5.13 -1.80
N TYR A 55 -4.79 -4.46 -2.67
CA TYR A 55 -4.49 -3.08 -3.10
C TYR A 55 -4.55 -2.08 -1.94
N SER A 56 -5.47 -2.28 -1.01
CA SER A 56 -5.61 -1.43 0.17
C SER A 56 -4.36 -1.49 1.07
N ILE A 57 -3.87 -2.70 1.32
CA ILE A 57 -2.64 -2.94 2.09
C ILE A 57 -1.42 -2.39 1.33
N LEU A 58 -1.36 -2.59 0.01
CA LEU A 58 -0.31 -2.02 -0.84
C LEU A 58 -0.25 -0.49 -0.74
N MET A 59 -1.40 0.18 -0.83
CA MET A 59 -1.50 1.64 -0.72
C MET A 59 -1.11 2.15 0.67
N LEU A 60 -1.45 1.40 1.72
CA LEU A 60 -1.03 1.67 3.09
C LEU A 60 0.49 1.49 3.26
N GLY A 61 1.06 0.43 2.69
CA GLY A 61 2.50 0.19 2.66
C GLY A 61 3.25 1.34 1.97
N GLY A 62 2.81 1.74 0.78
CA GLY A 62 3.36 2.90 0.06
C GLY A 62 3.24 4.22 0.83
N LEU A 63 2.14 4.41 1.57
CA LEU A 63 1.97 5.56 2.47
C LEU A 63 3.03 5.56 3.57
N PHE A 64 3.21 4.46 4.30
CA PHE A 64 4.23 4.36 5.34
C PHE A 64 5.64 4.63 4.82
N VAL A 65 5.98 4.10 3.64
CA VAL A 65 7.27 4.32 2.99
C VAL A 65 7.49 5.81 2.68
N ARG A 66 6.49 6.49 2.14
CA ARG A 66 6.56 7.93 1.83
C ARG A 66 6.75 8.80 3.07
N PHE A 67 6.22 8.38 4.20
CA PHE A 67 6.37 9.07 5.48
C PHE A 67 7.55 8.55 6.31
N GLN A 68 8.55 7.94 5.66
CA GLN A 68 9.79 7.43 6.26
C GLN A 68 9.62 6.34 7.34
N ARG A 69 8.43 5.75 7.46
CA ARG A 69 8.15 4.63 8.36
C ARG A 69 8.47 3.30 7.67
N LYS A 70 9.75 3.11 7.32
CA LYS A 70 10.20 2.02 6.44
C LYS A 70 9.88 0.64 6.98
N GLU A 71 10.00 0.41 8.29
CA GLU A 71 9.67 -0.88 8.91
C GLU A 71 8.18 -1.22 8.78
N SER A 72 7.30 -0.30 9.17
CA SER A 72 5.85 -0.49 9.02
C SER A 72 5.44 -0.65 7.55
N GLY A 73 6.08 0.09 6.64
CA GLY A 73 5.86 -0.02 5.21
C GLY A 73 6.30 -1.38 4.67
N ARG A 74 7.45 -1.89 5.10
CA ARG A 74 7.99 -3.20 4.69
C ARG A 74 7.07 -4.33 5.13
N SER A 75 6.61 -4.33 6.38
CA SER A 75 5.66 -5.34 6.87
C SER A 75 4.36 -5.33 6.08
N ALA A 76 3.79 -4.15 5.85
CA ALA A 76 2.56 -4.03 5.05
C ALA A 76 2.77 -4.49 3.59
N LEU A 77 3.91 -4.19 2.97
CA LEU A 77 4.21 -4.66 1.62
C LEU A 77 4.39 -6.18 1.55
N GLN A 78 4.98 -6.80 2.57
CA GLN A 78 5.09 -8.27 2.66
C GLN A 78 3.71 -8.93 2.78
N GLU A 79 2.82 -8.35 3.58
CA GLU A 79 1.44 -8.82 3.70
C GLU A 79 0.67 -8.68 2.38
N ALA A 80 0.83 -7.55 1.68
CA ALA A 80 0.24 -7.34 0.36
C ALA A 80 0.75 -8.37 -0.67
N ILE A 81 2.05 -8.73 -0.61
CA ILE A 81 2.64 -9.77 -1.47
C ILE A 81 1.99 -11.13 -1.18
N SER A 82 1.92 -11.53 0.09
CA SER A 82 1.31 -12.81 0.48
C SER A 82 -0.13 -12.89 -0.02
N LEU A 83 -0.93 -11.86 0.25
CA LEU A 83 -2.33 -11.83 -0.16
C LEU A 83 -2.48 -11.87 -1.69
N SER A 84 -1.62 -11.14 -2.42
CA SER A 84 -1.67 -11.12 -3.89
C SER A 84 -1.25 -12.46 -4.50
N GLN A 85 -0.31 -13.18 -3.87
CA GLN A 85 0.08 -14.53 -4.26
C GLN A 85 -1.07 -15.53 -4.06
N ASP A 86 -1.73 -15.47 -2.90
CA ASP A 86 -2.87 -16.33 -2.58
C ASP A 86 -4.06 -16.11 -3.54
N LEU A 87 -4.23 -14.86 -4.00
CA LEU A 87 -5.31 -14.47 -4.93
C LEU A 87 -4.95 -14.64 -6.41
N GLY A 88 -3.68 -14.89 -6.74
CA GLY A 88 -3.20 -14.91 -8.12
C GLY A 88 -3.23 -13.55 -8.83
N ASP A 89 -3.26 -12.43 -8.08
CA ASP A 89 -3.23 -11.08 -8.64
C ASP A 89 -1.79 -10.65 -8.95
N VAL A 90 -1.38 -10.91 -10.19
CA VAL A 90 -0.02 -10.60 -10.68
C VAL A 90 0.25 -9.09 -10.73
N VAL A 91 -0.78 -8.25 -10.92
CA VAL A 91 -0.62 -6.80 -11.05
C VAL A 91 -0.32 -6.17 -9.68
N CYS A 92 -1.09 -6.55 -8.66
CA CYS A 92 -0.86 -6.11 -7.28
C CYS A 92 0.49 -6.63 -6.76
N LEU A 93 0.81 -7.89 -7.05
CA LEU A 93 2.08 -8.52 -6.69
C LEU A 93 3.29 -7.75 -7.26
N ASN A 94 3.26 -7.43 -8.56
CA ASN A 94 4.35 -6.69 -9.20
C ASN A 94 4.53 -5.29 -8.61
N HIS A 95 3.43 -4.60 -8.31
CA HIS A 95 3.51 -3.29 -7.63
C HIS A 95 4.09 -3.41 -6.23
N ALA A 96 3.68 -4.42 -5.45
CA ALA A 96 4.19 -4.63 -4.11
C ALA A 96 5.68 -4.96 -4.10
N LEU A 97 6.16 -5.80 -5.03
CA LEU A 97 7.57 -6.11 -5.22
C LEU A 97 8.39 -4.88 -5.63
N PHE A 98 7.86 -4.07 -6.55
CA PHE A 98 8.51 -2.81 -6.94
C PHE A 98 8.71 -1.89 -5.73
N TRP A 99 7.66 -1.67 -4.93
CA TRP A 99 7.76 -0.85 -3.72
C TRP A 99 8.73 -1.44 -2.69
N LEU A 100 8.73 -2.75 -2.49
CA LEU A 100 9.65 -3.41 -1.57
C LEU A 100 11.12 -3.21 -2.00
N SER A 101 11.41 -3.37 -3.29
CA SER A 101 12.75 -3.13 -3.84
C SER A 101 13.21 -1.68 -3.62
N HIS A 102 12.29 -0.71 -3.76
CA HIS A 102 12.58 0.70 -3.52
C HIS A 102 12.93 0.98 -2.05
N VAL A 103 12.22 0.35 -1.12
CA VAL A 103 12.51 0.46 0.33
C VAL A 103 13.89 -0.11 0.66
N VAL A 104 14.20 -1.29 0.14
CA VAL A 104 15.48 -1.97 0.39
C VAL A 104 16.66 -1.14 -0.16
N ASN A 105 16.57 -0.70 -1.42
CA ASN A 105 17.63 0.10 -2.04
C ASN A 105 17.85 1.44 -1.33
N THR A 106 16.78 2.07 -0.84
CA THR A 106 16.91 3.31 -0.06
C THR A 106 17.43 3.08 1.35
N THR A 107 17.23 1.91 1.97
CA THR A 107 17.88 1.58 3.25
C THR A 107 19.37 1.30 3.10
N GLU A 108 19.79 0.58 2.05
CA GLU A 108 21.20 0.28 1.82
C GLU A 108 22.02 1.53 1.51
N LYS A 109 21.47 2.45 0.71
CA LYS A 109 22.12 3.73 0.42
C LYS A 109 22.39 4.55 1.67
N VAL A 110 21.39 4.67 2.56
CA VAL A 110 21.53 5.40 3.83
C VAL A 110 22.57 4.75 4.74
N ARG A 111 22.61 3.41 4.79
CA ARG A 111 23.62 2.67 5.58
C ARG A 111 25.02 2.95 5.07
N ASN A 112 25.22 2.91 3.75
CA ASN A 112 26.52 3.12 3.14
C ASN A 112 27.02 4.57 3.33
N GLU A 113 26.14 5.57 3.21
CA GLU A 113 26.48 6.98 3.49
C GLU A 113 26.83 7.22 4.96
N ALA A 114 26.10 6.58 5.89
CA ALA A 114 26.39 6.65 7.32
C ALA A 114 27.77 6.05 7.65
N SER A 115 28.11 4.90 7.07
CA SER A 115 29.43 4.27 7.25
C SER A 115 30.58 5.14 6.74
N ILE A 116 30.43 5.80 5.58
CA ILE A 116 31.44 6.73 5.04
C ILE A 116 31.61 7.95 5.97
N SER A 117 30.50 8.54 6.45
CA SER A 117 30.55 9.69 7.36
C SER A 117 31.27 9.38 8.68
N HIS A 118 31.19 8.14 9.16
CA HIS A 118 31.84 7.71 10.39
C HIS A 118 33.35 7.49 10.22
N ILE A 119 33.79 7.12 9.01
CA ILE A 119 35.22 6.95 8.67
C ILE A 119 35.89 8.31 8.46
N THR A 120 35.18 9.30 7.91
CA THR A 120 35.75 10.62 7.54
C THR A 120 35.85 11.59 8.73
N ARG A 121 35.36 11.20 9.91
CA ARG A 121 35.31 12.04 11.12
C ARG A 121 36.45 11.76 12.11
N VAL A 122 37.42 10.94 11.71
CA VAL A 122 38.68 10.63 12.42
C VAL A 122 39.81 11.34 11.70
#